data_AF-B6GAV7-F1
#
_entry.id   AF-B6GAV7-F1
#
_cell.length_a   1.000
_cell.length_b   1.000
_cell.length_c   1.000
_cell.angle_alpha   90.00
_cell.angle_beta   90.00
_cell.angle_gamma   90.00
#
_symmetry.space_group_name_H-M   'P 1'
#
loop_
_entity.id
_entity.type
_entity.pdbx_description
1 polymer ?
#
loop_
_entity_poly.entity_id
_entity_poly.type
_entity_poly.pdbx_seq_one_letter_code
_entity_poly.pdbx_strand_id
1 'polypeptide(L)'
;MEDGEPVGVDALARLPFVLTERGESYRLELDRLLAERDVTIEPLVEAGNTETLVHLAERGVGTTFVPRFSAANELASGTLVELGSDMPAVRMETQMLWHARKWIAPHLAEFIQVTRRFFAS
;
A
#
# COMPACT_ATOMS: atom_id res chain seq x y z
N MET A 1 2.11 23.51 -7.40
CA MET A 1 2.66 22.25 -7.92
C MET A 1 1.84 21.96 -9.15
N GLU A 2 2.43 21.99 -10.33
CA GLU A 2 1.71 21.67 -11.57
C GLU A 2 1.25 20.21 -11.50
N ASP A 3 0.01 19.96 -11.88
CA ASP A 3 -0.59 18.63 -11.90
C ASP A 3 0.23 17.71 -12.83
N GLY A 4 0.88 16.70 -12.26
CA GLY A 4 1.30 15.50 -13.01
C GLY A 4 2.79 15.20 -13.14
N GLU A 5 3.70 16.02 -12.60
CA GLU A 5 5.13 15.63 -12.63
C GLU A 5 5.47 14.68 -11.46
N PRO A 6 6.15 13.54 -11.72
CA PRO A 6 6.56 12.63 -10.65
C PRO A 6 7.44 13.31 -9.62
N VAL A 7 7.14 13.12 -8.34
CA VAL A 7 7.97 13.62 -7.26
C VAL A 7 9.21 12.72 -7.14
N GLY A 8 10.40 13.32 -7.25
CA GLY A 8 11.65 12.58 -7.06
C GLY A 8 11.80 12.03 -5.63
N VAL A 9 12.42 10.87 -5.49
CA VAL A 9 12.61 10.17 -4.20
C VAL A 9 13.19 11.06 -3.09
N ASP A 10 14.15 11.94 -3.39
CA ASP A 10 14.72 12.87 -2.41
C ASP A 10 13.70 13.90 -1.91
N ALA A 11 12.81 14.35 -2.80
CA ALA A 11 11.75 15.28 -2.45
C ALA A 11 10.64 14.59 -1.65
N LEU A 12 10.31 13.33 -2.00
CA LEU A 12 9.41 12.51 -1.21
C LEU A 12 9.93 12.33 0.21
N ALA A 13 11.20 11.97 0.38
CA ALA A 13 11.75 11.70 1.71
C ALA A 13 11.80 12.91 2.65
N ARG A 14 11.60 14.12 2.14
CA ARG A 14 11.45 15.35 2.94
C ARG A 14 10.01 15.64 3.37
N LEU A 15 9.03 14.90 2.86
CA LEU A 15 7.64 15.03 3.29
C LEU A 15 7.44 14.40 4.68
N PRO A 16 6.51 14.92 5.50
CA PRO A 16 6.12 14.25 6.73
C PRO A 16 5.40 12.95 6.41
N PHE A 17 5.85 11.81 6.96
CA PHE A 17 5.22 10.52 6.70
C PHE A 17 4.54 9.92 7.94
N VAL A 18 3.38 9.29 7.73
CA VAL A 18 2.75 8.36 8.67
C VAL A 18 2.69 6.99 7.99
N LEU A 19 3.33 5.99 8.60
CA LEU A 19 3.59 4.70 7.96
C LEU A 19 3.20 3.54 8.89
N THR A 20 3.14 2.33 8.34
CA THR A 20 3.12 1.13 9.19
C THR A 20 4.46 0.89 9.85
N GLU A 21 4.46 0.02 10.86
CA GLU A 21 5.66 -0.43 11.55
C GLU A 21 6.67 -1.04 10.56
N ARG A 22 7.96 -0.87 10.87
CA ARG A 22 9.05 -1.42 10.06
C ARG A 22 8.97 -2.94 9.95
N GLY A 23 9.27 -3.46 8.76
CA GLY A 23 9.28 -4.89 8.47
C GLY A 23 7.93 -5.49 8.09
N GLU A 24 6.84 -4.71 8.07
CA GLU A 24 5.53 -5.19 7.66
C GLU A 24 5.27 -5.02 6.16
N SER A 25 4.78 -6.09 5.52
CA SER A 25 4.07 -6.08 4.22
C SER A 25 4.61 -5.05 3.19
N TYR A 26 3.86 -3.97 2.92
CA TYR A 26 4.21 -2.93 1.96
C TYR A 26 5.30 -1.97 2.47
N ARG A 27 5.45 -1.77 3.80
CA ARG A 27 6.56 -0.97 4.35
C ARG A 27 7.91 -1.60 4.02
N LEU A 28 8.00 -2.94 4.05
CA LEU A 28 9.21 -3.64 3.65
C LEU A 28 9.62 -3.32 2.20
N GLU A 29 8.65 -3.29 1.28
CA GLU A 29 8.94 -2.99 -0.12
C GLU A 29 9.26 -1.50 -0.33
N LEU A 30 8.58 -0.60 0.38
CA LEU A 30 8.94 0.82 0.39
C LEU A 30 10.38 1.04 0.86
N ASP A 31 10.73 0.47 2.02
CA ASP A 31 12.07 0.60 2.60
C ASP A 31 13.15 0.03 1.65
N ARG A 32 12.84 -1.07 0.94
CA ARG A 32 13.72 -1.62 -0.10
C ARG A 32 13.93 -0.64 -1.25
N LEU A 33 12.86 -0.08 -1.81
CA LEU A 33 12.95 0.86 -2.93
C LEU A 33 13.70 2.14 -2.56
N LEU A 34 13.50 2.63 -1.33
CA LEU A 34 14.22 3.78 -0.80
C LEU A 34 15.72 3.46 -0.63
N ALA A 35 16.04 2.28 -0.09
CA ALA A 35 17.43 1.85 0.11
C ALA A 35 18.19 1.67 -1.21
N GLU A 36 17.54 1.24 -2.30
CA GLU A 36 18.14 1.17 -3.64
C GLU A 36 18.59 2.54 -4.17
N ARG A 37 18.15 3.63 -3.55
CA ARG A 37 18.51 5.02 -3.87
C ARG A 37 19.30 5.72 -2.76
N ASP A 38 19.79 4.98 -1.76
CA ASP A 38 20.46 5.53 -0.56
C ASP A 38 19.61 6.56 0.20
N VAL A 39 18.27 6.40 0.17
CA VAL A 39 17.31 7.28 0.84
C VAL A 39 16.61 6.51 1.97
N THR A 40 16.21 7.21 3.02
CA THR A 40 15.41 6.67 4.13
C THR A 40 14.31 7.64 4.53
N ILE A 41 13.17 7.12 4.97
CA ILE A 41 12.07 7.90 5.54
C ILE A 41 11.92 7.55 7.02
N GLU A 42 12.00 8.57 7.88
CA GLU A 42 11.67 8.48 9.30
C GLU A 42 10.22 8.97 9.50
N PRO A 43 9.28 8.09 9.88
CA PRO A 43 7.88 8.48 10.04
C PRO A 43 7.65 9.29 11.31
N LEU A 44 6.71 10.23 11.24
CA LEU A 44 6.18 10.96 12.40
C LEU A 44 5.35 10.06 13.32
N VAL A 45 4.60 9.14 12.73
CA VAL A 45 3.71 8.20 13.42
C VAL A 45 3.83 6.84 12.74
N GLU A 46 3.91 5.80 13.56
CA GLU A 46 3.77 4.42 13.12
C GLU A 46 2.46 3.81 13.64
N ALA A 47 1.69 3.16 12.77
CA ALA A 47 0.46 2.47 13.15
C ALA A 47 0.25 1.20 12.32
N GLY A 48 -0.06 0.07 12.96
CA GLY A 48 -0.25 -1.24 12.30
C GLY A 48 -1.56 -1.43 11.52
N ASN A 49 -2.29 -0.35 11.18
CA ASN A 49 -3.52 -0.48 10.39
C ASN A 49 -3.66 0.66 9.35
N THR A 50 -4.02 0.29 8.11
CA THR A 50 -4.07 1.24 6.98
C THR A 50 -5.16 2.28 7.15
N GLU A 51 -6.30 1.94 7.76
CA GLU A 51 -7.43 2.86 7.95
C GLU A 51 -7.01 4.06 8.83
N THR A 52 -6.27 3.81 9.91
CA THR A 52 -5.74 4.85 10.78
C THR A 52 -4.75 5.73 10.02
N LEU A 53 -3.88 5.15 9.19
CA LEU A 53 -2.91 5.91 8.39
C LEU A 53 -3.61 6.82 7.37
N VAL A 54 -4.64 6.32 6.69
CA VAL A 54 -5.47 7.10 5.77
C VAL A 54 -6.17 8.25 6.50
N HIS A 55 -6.77 7.98 7.66
CA HIS A 55 -7.40 9.00 8.49
C HIS A 55 -6.43 10.06 9.04
N LEU A 56 -5.18 9.69 9.33
CA LEU A 56 -4.14 10.64 9.74
C LEU A 56 -3.73 11.52 8.56
N ALA A 57 -3.58 10.92 7.37
CA ALA A 57 -3.26 11.66 6.15
C ALA A 57 -4.38 12.64 5.77
N GLU A 58 -5.65 12.21 5.82
CA GLU A 58 -6.81 13.05 5.52
C GLU A 58 -6.93 14.24 6.51
N ARG A 59 -6.52 14.05 7.77
CA ARG A 59 -6.44 15.13 8.78
C ARG A 59 -5.22 16.05 8.61
N GLY A 60 -4.37 15.80 7.62
CA GLY A 60 -3.19 16.62 7.34
C GLY A 60 -2.00 16.36 8.26
N VAL A 61 -1.96 15.22 8.96
CA VAL A 61 -0.80 14.86 9.82
C VAL A 61 0.45 14.57 8.97
N GLY A 62 0.26 13.99 7.78
CA GLY A 62 1.35 13.72 6.84
C GLY A 62 0.91 12.93 5.62
N THR A 63 1.87 12.53 4.81
CA THR A 63 1.73 11.62 3.68
C THR A 63 1.76 10.17 4.17
N THR A 64 1.07 9.28 3.48
CA THR A 64 1.10 7.86 3.81
C THR A 64 1.41 6.99 2.59
N PHE A 65 1.86 5.77 2.85
CA PHE A 65 2.06 4.72 1.85
C PHE A 65 1.26 3.49 2.25
N VAL A 66 0.16 3.25 1.54
CA VAL A 66 -0.80 2.18 1.80
C VAL A 66 -1.25 1.54 0.48
N PRO A 67 -1.78 0.31 0.49
CA PRO A 67 -2.44 -0.26 -0.67
C PRO A 67 -3.55 0.67 -1.16
N ARG A 68 -3.65 0.87 -2.49
CA ARG A 68 -4.63 1.79 -3.09
C ARG A 68 -6.06 1.55 -2.62
N PHE A 69 -6.46 0.29 -2.45
CA PHE A 69 -7.82 -0.05 -2.02
C PHE A 69 -8.15 0.47 -0.61
N SER A 70 -7.15 0.65 0.26
CA SER A 70 -7.35 1.18 1.62
C SER A 70 -7.74 2.66 1.64
N ALA A 71 -7.43 3.40 0.57
CA ALA A 71 -7.75 4.82 0.41
C ALA A 71 -8.77 5.06 -0.72
N ALA A 72 -9.49 4.02 -1.16
CA ALA A 72 -10.32 4.08 -2.36
C ALA A 72 -11.43 5.14 -2.25
N ASN A 73 -12.00 5.34 -1.07
CA ASN A 73 -13.06 6.30 -0.84
C ASN A 73 -12.53 7.74 -0.89
N GLU A 74 -11.39 7.99 -0.26
CA GLU A 74 -10.74 9.29 -0.16
C GLU A 74 -10.17 9.74 -1.51
N LEU A 75 -9.67 8.79 -2.30
CA LEU A 75 -9.26 9.03 -3.68
C LEU A 75 -10.46 9.32 -4.58
N ALA A 76 -11.59 8.63 -4.38
CA ALA A 76 -12.80 8.86 -5.17
C ALA A 76 -13.50 10.18 -4.81
N SER A 77 -13.47 10.58 -3.53
CA SER A 77 -14.04 11.84 -3.05
C SER A 77 -13.13 13.04 -3.31
N GLY A 78 -11.83 12.80 -3.53
CA GLY A 78 -10.81 13.84 -3.66
C GLY A 78 -10.36 14.45 -2.33
N THR A 79 -10.71 13.83 -1.18
CA THR A 79 -10.17 14.26 0.12
C THR A 79 -8.70 13.89 0.27
N LEU A 80 -8.25 12.85 -0.44
CA LEU A 80 -6.85 12.53 -0.65
C LEU A 80 -6.53 12.48 -2.14
N VAL A 81 -5.27 12.75 -2.47
CA VAL A 81 -4.71 12.58 -3.81
C VAL A 81 -3.52 11.65 -3.76
N GLU A 82 -3.35 10.86 -4.81
CA GLU A 82 -2.17 10.00 -4.97
C GLU A 82 -0.98 10.83 -5.44
N LEU A 83 0.18 10.61 -4.82
CA LEU A 83 1.43 11.24 -5.25
C LEU A 83 2.15 10.32 -6.23
N GLY A 84 2.37 10.82 -7.46
CA GLY A 84 3.27 10.17 -8.41
C GLY A 84 4.71 10.25 -7.94
N SER A 85 5.51 9.22 -8.22
CA SER A 85 6.95 9.19 -7.91
C SER A 85 7.77 8.69 -9.09
N ASP A 86 9.07 9.00 -9.09
CA ASP A 86 10.05 8.42 -10.02
C ASP A 86 10.48 7.00 -9.63
N MET A 87 9.95 6.46 -8.52
CA MET A 87 10.19 5.10 -8.08
C MET A 87 9.27 4.10 -8.79
N PRO A 88 9.71 2.84 -8.96
CA PRO A 88 8.85 1.77 -9.46
C PRO A 88 7.58 1.62 -8.62
N ALA A 89 6.45 1.36 -9.27
CA ALA A 89 5.21 1.06 -8.56
C ALA A 89 5.31 -0.28 -7.81
N VAL A 90 4.97 -0.27 -6.52
CA VAL A 90 4.87 -1.49 -5.72
C VAL A 90 3.61 -2.26 -6.09
N ARG A 91 3.78 -3.53 -6.47
CA ARG A 91 2.68 -4.45 -6.77
C ARG A 91 2.73 -5.61 -5.80
N MET A 92 1.61 -5.88 -5.15
CA MET A 92 1.44 -7.01 -4.25
C MET A 92 0.31 -7.90 -4.75
N GLU A 93 0.51 -9.21 -4.69
CA GLU A 93 -0.44 -10.20 -5.19
C GLU A 93 -1.06 -10.98 -4.04
N THR A 94 -2.38 -11.18 -4.08
CA THR A 94 -3.07 -12.06 -3.12
C THR A 94 -3.06 -13.48 -3.66
N GLN A 95 -2.54 -14.43 -2.88
CA GLN A 95 -2.40 -15.82 -3.30
C GLN A 95 -3.23 -16.76 -2.42
N MET A 96 -3.91 -17.72 -3.06
CA MET A 96 -4.52 -18.85 -2.36
C MET A 96 -3.54 -20.03 -2.37
N LEU A 97 -3.19 -20.53 -1.19
CA LEU A 97 -2.21 -21.61 -1.00
C LEU A 97 -2.87 -22.82 -0.34
N TRP A 98 -2.58 -24.01 -0.84
CA TRP A 98 -2.95 -25.27 -0.21
C TRP A 98 -1.86 -26.32 -0.45
N HIS A 99 -1.76 -27.28 0.45
CA HIS A 99 -0.81 -28.37 0.28
C HIS A 99 -1.22 -29.27 -0.90
N ALA A 100 -0.28 -29.60 -1.78
CA ALA A 100 -0.55 -30.37 -3.01
C ALA A 100 -1.20 -31.74 -2.76
N ARG A 101 -1.00 -32.32 -1.57
CA ARG A 101 -1.59 -33.61 -1.16
C ARG A 101 -2.84 -33.49 -0.28
N LYS A 102 -3.33 -32.27 -0.01
CA LYS A 102 -4.53 -32.07 0.81
C LYS A 102 -5.75 -32.24 -0.09
N TRP A 103 -6.67 -33.13 0.29
CA TRP A 103 -7.95 -33.25 -0.40
C TRP A 103 -8.74 -31.94 -0.29
N ILE A 104 -9.27 -31.46 -1.42
CA ILE A 104 -10.12 -30.28 -1.49
C ILE A 104 -11.57 -30.78 -1.44
N ALA A 105 -12.23 -30.54 -0.32
CA ALA A 105 -13.64 -30.86 -0.18
C ALA A 105 -14.50 -30.02 -1.16
N PRO A 106 -15.67 -30.51 -1.61
CA PRO A 106 -16.49 -29.81 -2.60
C PRO A 106 -16.84 -28.36 -2.23
N HIS A 107 -17.18 -28.09 -0.97
CA HIS A 107 -17.47 -26.74 -0.49
C HIS A 107 -16.24 -25.81 -0.54
N LEU A 108 -15.04 -26.35 -0.32
CA LEU A 108 -13.80 -25.57 -0.45
C LEU A 108 -13.46 -25.29 -1.92
N ALA A 109 -13.75 -26.24 -2.81
CA ALA A 109 -13.62 -26.01 -4.26
C ALA A 109 -14.55 -24.87 -4.71
N GLU A 110 -15.81 -24.87 -4.25
CA GLU A 110 -16.74 -23.76 -4.51
C GLU A 110 -16.25 -22.44 -3.92
N PHE A 111 -15.75 -22.44 -2.69
CA PHE A 111 -15.15 -21.25 -2.08
C PHE A 111 -14.01 -20.69 -2.94
N ILE A 112 -13.07 -21.53 -3.37
CA ILE A 112 -11.96 -21.13 -4.26
C ILE A 112 -12.50 -20.49 -5.54
N GLN A 113 -13.54 -21.06 -6.14
CA GLN A 113 -14.13 -20.52 -7.36
C GLN A 113 -14.83 -19.17 -7.13
N VAL A 114 -15.56 -19.01 -6.03
CA VAL A 114 -16.17 -17.73 -5.64
C VAL A 114 -15.10 -16.68 -5.41
N THR A 115 -14.06 -16.98 -4.63
CA THR A 115 -12.94 -16.08 -4.34
C THR A 115 -12.24 -15.65 -5.64
N ARG A 116 -11.95 -16.59 -6.55
CA ARG A 116 -11.35 -16.26 -7.86
C ARG A 116 -12.21 -15.29 -8.67
N ARG A 117 -13.52 -15.51 -8.72
CA ARG A 117 -14.42 -14.59 -9.44
C ARG A 117 -14.48 -13.21 -8.79
N PHE A 118 -14.50 -13.16 -7.46
CA PHE A 118 -14.57 -11.92 -6.71
C PHE A 118 -13.32 -11.04 -6.90
N PHE A 119 -12.13 -11.64 -6.95
CA PHE A 119 -10.86 -10.93 -7.11
C PHE A 119 -10.36 -10.85 -8.57
N ALA A 120 -11.12 -11.36 -9.56
CA ALA A 120 -10.77 -11.26 -10.99
C ALA A 120 -11.32 -10.00 -11.68
N SER A 121 -12.13 -9.20 -10.98
CA SER A 121 -12.72 -7.92 -11.42
C SER A 121 -12.02 -6.75 -10.75
#